data_AF-A0A2G5R1S4-F1
#
_entry.id   AF-A0A2G5R1S4-F1
#
_cell.length_a   1.000
_cell.length_b   1.000
_cell.length_c   1.000
_cell.angle_alpha   90.00
_cell.angle_beta   90.00
_cell.angle_gamma   90.00
#
_symmetry.space_group_name_H-M   'P 1'
#
loop_
_entity.id
_entity.type
_entity.pdbx_description
1 polymer ?
#
loop_
_entity_poly.entity_id
_entity_poly.type
_entity_poly.pdbx_seq_one_letter_code
_entity_poly.pdbx_strand_id
1 'polypeptide(L)'
;MSHLDDLKTQLEDAVAAQDFETAARLRDEILSIQHSALVRDVEDPPQASYFKRQVPGRMGLGTDQPVPRKPEGWVPPPKPDPMTAGHSRGGRRRKA
;
A
#
# COMPACT_ATOMS: atom_id res chain seq x y z
N MET A 1 25.27 3.08 -20.89
CA MET A 1 24.23 2.20 -20.33
C MET A 1 24.12 2.54 -18.85
N SER A 2 22.91 2.63 -18.31
CA SER A 2 22.78 2.81 -16.86
C SER A 2 22.99 1.46 -16.18
N HIS A 3 23.51 1.45 -14.95
CA HIS A 3 23.70 0.22 -14.17
C HIS A 3 22.41 -0.62 -14.06
N LEU A 4 21.23 0.02 -14.08
CA LEU A 4 19.93 -0.63 -14.04
C LEU A 4 19.61 -1.36 -15.36
N ASP A 5 20.04 -0.83 -16.51
CA ASP A 5 19.87 -1.48 -17.80
C ASP A 5 20.74 -2.74 -17.91
N ASP A 6 21.94 -2.72 -17.31
CA ASP A 6 22.83 -3.88 -17.26
C ASP A 6 22.20 -5.01 -16.43
N LEU A 7 21.62 -4.69 -15.26
CA LEU A 7 20.92 -5.67 -14.42
C LEU A 7 19.68 -6.26 -15.10
N LYS A 8 18.94 -5.46 -15.87
CA LYS A 8 17.80 -5.94 -16.67
C LYS A 8 18.23 -6.93 -17.74
N THR A 9 19.33 -6.62 -18.43
CA THR A 9 19.89 -7.52 -19.46
C THR A 9 20.31 -8.85 -18.84
N GLN A 10 21.00 -8.82 -17.70
CA GLN A 10 21.40 -10.04 -16.97
C GLN A 10 20.19 -10.85 -16.49
N LEU A 11 19.09 -10.20 -16.10
CA LEU A 11 17.86 -10.87 -15.73
C LEU A 11 17.24 -11.62 -16.92
N GLU A 12 17.21 -11.00 -18.10
CA GLU A 12 16.70 -11.62 -19.33
C GLU A 12 17.53 -12.86 -19.70
N ASP A 13 18.86 -12.76 -19.60
CA ASP A 13 19.77 -13.89 -19.85
C ASP A 13 19.56 -15.04 -18.85
N ALA A 14 19.40 -14.73 -17.55
CA ALA A 14 19.14 -15.74 -16.52
C ALA A 14 17.78 -16.45 -16.72
N VAL A 15 16.74 -15.70 -17.12
CA VAL A 15 15.43 -16.26 -17.46
C VAL A 15 15.52 -17.16 -18.70
N ALA A 16 16.25 -16.73 -19.74
CA ALA A 16 16.48 -17.54 -20.93
C ALA A 16 17.24 -18.85 -20.61
N ALA A 17 18.18 -18.79 -19.66
CA ALA A 17 18.91 -19.95 -19.15
C ALA A 17 18.13 -20.81 -18.14
N GLN A 18 16.90 -20.41 -17.77
CA GLN A 18 16.06 -21.06 -16.75
C GLN A 18 16.69 -21.09 -15.34
N ASP A 19 17.63 -20.19 -15.06
CA ASP A 19 18.22 -20.04 -13.73
C ASP A 19 17.37 -19.06 -12.89
N PHE A 20 16.31 -19.59 -12.29
CA PHE A 20 15.36 -18.78 -11.54
C PHE A 20 15.90 -18.27 -10.19
N GLU A 21 16.92 -18.92 -9.65
CA GLU A 21 17.58 -18.48 -8.40
C GLU A 21 18.34 -17.18 -8.63
N THR A 22 19.13 -17.11 -9.71
CA THR A 22 19.83 -15.88 -10.10
C THR A 22 18.85 -14.81 -10.56
N ALA A 23 17.81 -15.18 -11.33
CA ALA A 23 16.77 -14.25 -11.74
C ALA A 23 16.03 -13.61 -10.55
N ALA A 24 15.73 -14.39 -9.50
CA ALA A 24 15.11 -13.87 -8.29
C ALA A 24 16.01 -12.84 -7.58
N ARG A 25 17.31 -13.12 -7.44
CA ARG A 25 18.29 -12.19 -6.84
C ARG A 25 18.40 -10.90 -7.64
N LEU A 26 18.52 -10.99 -8.96
CA LEU A 26 18.61 -9.82 -9.85
C LEU A 26 17.33 -8.97 -9.79
N ARG A 27 16.16 -9.60 -9.73
CA ARG A 27 14.88 -8.89 -9.56
C ARG A 27 14.85 -8.11 -8.24
N ASP A 28 15.27 -8.73 -7.15
CA ASP A 28 15.25 -8.10 -5.82
C ASP A 28 16.26 -6.94 -5.75
N GLU A 29 17.41 -7.04 -6.42
CA GLU A 29 18.39 -5.97 -6.57
C GLU A 29 17.83 -4.78 -7.38
N ILE A 30 17.20 -5.06 -8.54
CA ILE A 30 16.52 -4.04 -9.34
C ILE A 30 15.45 -3.32 -8.52
N LEU A 31 14.63 -4.07 -7.76
CA LEU A 31 13.60 -3.50 -6.90
C LEU A 31 14.19 -2.65 -5.78
N SER A 32 15.32 -3.05 -5.19
CA SER A 32 16.02 -2.27 -4.16
C SER A 32 16.52 -0.92 -4.72
N ILE A 33 17.14 -0.94 -5.90
CA ILE A 33 17.62 0.29 -6.58
C ILE A 33 16.44 1.17 -6.95
N GLN A 34 15.38 0.59 -7.52
CA GLN A 34 14.18 1.35 -7.86
C GLN A 34 13.56 1.96 -6.61
N HIS A 35 13.35 1.19 -5.54
CA HIS A 35 12.74 1.65 -4.30
C HIS A 35 13.55 2.73 -3.58
N SER A 36 14.89 2.64 -3.62
CA SER A 36 15.79 3.66 -3.07
C SER A 36 15.82 4.94 -3.90
N ALA A 37 15.74 4.84 -5.24
CA ALA A 37 15.56 5.98 -6.12
C ALA A 37 14.14 6.59 -6.02
N LEU A 38 13.15 5.78 -5.64
CA LEU A 38 11.72 6.09 -5.61
C LEU A 38 11.24 6.99 -4.47
N VAL A 39 12.09 7.28 -3.49
CA VAL A 39 11.65 8.10 -2.33
C VAL A 39 11.34 9.57 -2.76
N ARG A 40 11.58 9.93 -4.02
CA ARG A 40 10.96 11.08 -4.69
C ARG A 40 10.06 10.59 -5.84
N ASP A 41 8.76 10.57 -5.63
CA ASP A 41 7.72 10.62 -6.68
C ASP A 41 7.45 9.37 -7.54
N VAL A 42 7.19 8.20 -6.95
CA VAL A 42 6.49 7.14 -7.71
C VAL A 42 5.27 6.62 -6.98
N GLU A 43 4.21 6.45 -7.75
CA GLU A 43 2.96 5.85 -7.31
C GLU A 43 3.17 4.40 -6.85
N ASP A 44 2.40 4.00 -5.85
CA ASP A 44 2.43 2.64 -5.31
C ASP A 44 2.31 1.61 -6.46
N PRO A 45 3.21 0.62 -6.54
CA PRO A 45 3.13 -0.40 -7.58
C PRO A 45 1.76 -1.10 -7.53
N PRO A 46 1.21 -1.54 -8.69
CA PRO A 46 -0.06 -2.23 -8.73
C PRO A 46 0.01 -3.45 -7.82
N GLN A 47 -0.83 -3.44 -6.78
CA GLN A 47 -0.74 -4.34 -5.65
C GLN A 47 -0.87 -5.81 -6.11
N ALA A 48 0.25 -6.53 -6.18
CA ALA A 48 0.29 -7.93 -6.64
C ALA A 48 -0.42 -8.91 -5.70
N SER A 49 -0.75 -8.48 -4.47
CA SER A 49 -1.44 -9.29 -3.47
C SER A 49 -2.54 -8.48 -2.77
N TYR A 50 -3.67 -9.12 -2.46
CA TYR A 50 -4.73 -8.48 -1.67
C TYR A 50 -4.31 -8.17 -0.21
N PHE A 51 -3.15 -8.67 0.21
CA PHE A 51 -2.61 -8.46 1.54
C PHE A 51 -1.86 -7.13 1.60
N LYS A 52 -2.37 -6.20 2.41
CA LYS A 52 -1.67 -4.96 2.74
C LYS A 52 -0.72 -5.22 3.90
N ARG A 53 0.51 -4.73 3.82
CA ARG A 53 1.44 -4.77 4.96
C ARG A 53 0.85 -4.00 6.14
N GLN A 54 0.92 -4.57 7.33
CA GLN A 54 0.49 -3.88 8.54
C GLN A 54 1.46 -2.72 8.85
N VAL A 55 0.90 -1.56 9.19
CA VAL A 55 1.65 -0.33 9.49
C VAL A 55 1.72 -0.16 11.01
N PRO A 56 2.88 0.17 11.60
CA PRO A 56 2.99 0.51 13.02
C PRO A 56 1.94 1.58 13.43
N GLY A 57 1.18 1.33 14.50
CA GLY A 57 0.07 2.18 14.93
C GLY A 57 -1.31 1.85 14.32
N ARG A 58 -1.36 0.96 13.32
CA ARG A 58 -2.59 0.33 12.77
C ARG A 58 -2.64 -1.17 13.07
N MET A 59 -1.83 -1.66 14.01
CA MET A 59 -1.85 -3.05 14.48
C MET A 59 -2.81 -3.15 15.67
N GLY A 60 -4.02 -3.65 15.43
CA GLY A 60 -5.05 -3.81 16.46
C GLY A 60 -6.06 -4.88 16.06
N LEU A 61 -6.67 -5.54 17.05
CA LEU A 61 -7.74 -6.52 16.81
C LEU A 61 -8.82 -5.88 15.93
N GLY A 62 -9.13 -6.50 14.79
CA GLY A 62 -10.10 -6.00 13.81
C GLY A 62 -9.51 -5.27 12.60
N THR A 63 -8.20 -5.04 12.55
CA THR A 63 -7.54 -4.39 11.40
C THR A 63 -7.45 -5.27 10.15
N ASP A 64 -7.56 -6.59 10.34
CA ASP A 64 -7.63 -7.58 9.26
C ASP A 64 -9.08 -7.91 8.83
N GLN A 65 -10.09 -7.24 9.40
CA GLN A 65 -11.48 -7.52 9.02
C GLN A 65 -11.78 -6.97 7.61
N PRO A 66 -12.29 -7.80 6.69
CA PRO A 66 -12.68 -7.34 5.37
C PRO A 66 -13.87 -6.38 5.47
N VAL A 67 -13.76 -5.21 4.85
CA VAL A 67 -14.87 -4.24 4.74
C VAL A 67 -15.62 -4.50 3.43
N PRO A 68 -16.94 -4.76 3.46
CA PRO A 68 -17.73 -4.90 2.24
C PRO A 68 -17.61 -3.69 1.33
N ARG A 69 -17.44 -3.91 0.02
CA ARG A 69 -17.46 -2.81 -0.95
C ARG A 69 -18.87 -2.21 -1.02
N LYS A 70 -18.93 -0.89 -0.90
CA LYS A 70 -20.17 -0.13 -1.13
C LYS A 70 -20.44 -0.04 -2.64
N PRO A 71 -21.70 -0.09 -3.07
CA PRO A 71 -22.03 0.15 -4.48
C PRO A 71 -21.68 1.58 -4.89
N GLU A 72 -21.47 1.76 -6.19
CA GLU A 72 -21.20 3.07 -6.77
C GLU A 72 -22.35 4.05 -6.48
N GLY A 73 -22.04 5.27 -6.05
CA GLY A 73 -23.04 6.28 -5.70
C GLY A 73 -23.70 6.12 -4.32
N TRP A 74 -23.31 5.15 -3.49
CA TRP A 74 -23.88 5.00 -2.15
C TRP A 74 -23.50 6.17 -1.23
N VAL A 75 -24.50 6.85 -0.69
CA VAL A 75 -24.34 7.90 0.33
C VAL A 75 -24.93 7.39 1.65
N PRO A 76 -24.17 7.42 2.77
CA PRO A 76 -24.71 7.06 4.07
C PRO A 76 -25.89 7.97 4.44
N PRO A 77 -26.97 7.44 5.05
CA PRO A 77 -28.06 8.29 5.53
C PRO A 77 -27.55 9.27 6.60
N PRO A 78 -28.17 10.46 6.72
CA PRO A 78 -27.85 11.38 7.79
C PRO A 78 -28.09 10.72 9.14
N LYS A 79 -27.24 11.06 10.12
CA LYS A 79 -27.40 10.53 11.47
C LYS A 79 -28.77 10.97 12.01
N PRO A 80 -29.59 10.06 12.58
CA PRO A 80 -30.85 10.46 13.19
C PRO A 80 -30.59 11.48 14.30
N ASP A 81 -31.54 12.39 14.48
CA ASP A 81 -31.54 13.30 15.62
C ASP A 81 -31.49 12.44 16.89
N PRO A 82 -30.52 12.66 17.80
CA PRO A 82 -30.44 11.91 19.05
C PRO A 82 -31.61 12.19 20.00
N MET A 83 -32.60 13.01 19.63
CA MET A 83 -33.81 13.35 20.41
C MET A 83 -33.50 13.66 21.89
N THR A 84 -32.33 14.27 22.12
CA THR A 84 -31.78 14.56 23.43
C THR A 84 -31.47 16.04 23.50
N ALA A 85 -31.94 16.69 24.56
CA ALA A 85 -31.74 18.12 24.74
C ALA A 85 -30.25 18.44 24.99
N GLY A 86 -29.60 19.02 23.98
CA GLY A 86 -28.53 20.00 24.20
C GLY A 86 -27.12 19.52 24.52
N HIS A 87 -26.77 18.23 24.51
CA HIS A 87 -25.37 17.84 24.66
C HIS A 87 -24.69 17.65 23.29
N SER A 88 -24.21 18.74 22.70
CA SER A 88 -23.27 18.68 21.57
C SER A 88 -22.10 17.76 21.93
N ARG A 89 -21.75 16.82 21.05
CA ARG A 89 -20.56 15.97 21.23
C ARG A 89 -19.34 16.86 21.27
N GLY A 90 -18.58 16.79 22.36
CA GLY A 90 -17.34 17.54 22.54
C GLY A 90 -16.43 17.38 21.33
N GLY A 91 -16.35 18.45 20.52
CA GLY A 91 -15.29 18.58 19.54
C GLY A 91 -13.94 18.50 20.25
N ARG A 92 -12.94 17.91 19.59
CA ARG A 92 -11.55 17.90 20.10
C ARG A 92 -11.17 19.33 20.49
N ARG A 93 -10.99 19.58 21.80
CA ARG A 93 -10.29 20.77 22.29
C ARG A 93 -8.90 20.74 21.63
N ARG A 94 -8.65 21.64 20.67
CA ARG A 94 -7.29 21.93 20.23
C ARG A 94 -6.60 22.57 21.43
N LYS A 95 -5.59 21.90 21.98
CA LYS A 95 -4.73 22.49 23.01
C LYS A 95 -3.87 23.54 22.30
N ALA A 96 -3.91 24.77 22.81
CA ALA A 96 -2.97 25.84 22.45
C ALA A 96 -1.57 25.51 22.97
#